data_AF-A0A842TPK3-F1
#
_entry.id   AF-A0A842TPK3-F1
#
_cell.length_a   1.000
_cell.length_b   1.000
_cell.length_c   1.000
_cell.angle_alpha   90.00
_cell.angle_beta   90.00
_cell.angle_gamma   90.00
#
_symmetry.space_group_name_H-M   'P 1'
#
loop_
_entity.id
_entity.type
_entity.pdbx_description
1 polymer ?
#
loop_
_entity_poly.entity_id
_entity_poly.type
_entity_poly.pdbx_seq_one_letter_code
_entity_poly.pdbx_strand_id
1 'polypeptide(L)'
;MPWKKRPTQKEESTYIYPHYHCIVCNKIIEKNQDHIQKKTVEKGVEFTERYCSQECYGEIYKEKKKSKKRVIIKWGIIGGIAAVSIIVLLILLALS
;
A
#
# COMPACT_ATOMS: atom_id res chain seq x y z
N MET A 1 36.75 44.76 9.55
CA MET A 1 35.27 44.62 9.53
C MET A 1 34.88 43.51 10.51
N PRO A 2 34.13 43.80 11.58
CA PRO A 2 33.75 42.76 12.55
C PRO A 2 32.63 41.90 11.99
N TRP A 3 32.79 40.58 12.13
CA TRP A 3 31.84 39.57 11.66
C TRP A 3 30.49 39.70 12.40
N LYS A 4 29.43 40.02 11.67
CA LYS A 4 28.04 40.03 12.16
C LYS A 4 27.68 38.61 12.59
N LYS A 5 27.37 38.42 13.88
CA LYS A 5 26.82 37.15 14.40
C LYS A 5 25.51 36.83 13.68
N ARG A 6 25.38 35.62 13.12
CA ARG A 6 24.10 35.11 12.60
C ARG A 6 23.08 35.07 13.74
N PRO A 7 21.81 35.47 13.52
CA PRO A 7 20.78 35.34 14.53
C PRO A 7 20.62 33.87 14.87
N THR A 8 20.81 33.56 16.15
CA THR A 8 20.60 32.25 16.76
C THR A 8 19.19 31.80 16.39
N GLN A 9 19.11 30.65 15.70
CA GLN A 9 17.87 29.99 15.34
C GLN A 9 17.02 29.87 16.61
N LYS A 10 15.92 30.62 16.67
CA LYS A 10 14.95 30.52 17.76
C LYS A 10 14.49 29.07 17.79
N GLU A 11 14.69 28.45 18.94
CA GLU A 11 14.19 27.14 19.28
C GLU A 11 12.65 27.24 19.34
N GLU A 12 12.01 27.16 18.17
CA GLU A 12 10.57 27.02 18.06
C GLU A 12 10.27 25.57 18.43
N SER A 13 10.14 25.32 19.72
CA SER A 13 9.65 24.07 20.30
C SER A 13 8.18 23.88 19.91
N THR A 14 7.95 23.63 18.63
CA THR A 14 6.66 23.18 18.12
C THR A 14 6.44 21.81 18.73
N TYR A 15 5.67 21.75 19.81
CA TYR A 15 5.18 20.51 20.38
C TYR A 15 4.29 19.84 19.33
N ILE A 16 4.86 18.98 18.50
CA ILE A 16 4.11 18.18 17.53
C ILE A 16 3.38 17.10 18.34
N TYR A 17 2.14 17.38 18.70
CA TYR A 17 1.27 16.35 19.26
C TYR A 17 1.08 15.25 18.20
N PRO A 18 1.19 13.96 18.55
CA PRO A 18 1.03 12.88 17.59
C PRO A 18 -0.44 12.81 17.14
N HIS A 19 -0.76 13.50 16.05
CA HIS A 19 -2.04 13.38 15.39
C HIS A 19 -2.03 12.14 14.50
N TYR A 20 -3.08 11.33 14.61
CA TYR A 20 -3.31 10.27 13.64
C TYR A 20 -3.89 10.88 12.38
N HIS A 21 -3.38 10.50 11.21
CA HIS A 21 -3.91 10.97 9.93
C HIS A 21 -4.60 9.82 9.20
N CYS A 22 -5.70 10.13 8.53
CA CYS A 22 -6.31 9.21 7.59
C CYS A 22 -5.40 9.03 6.38
N ILE A 23 -5.06 7.78 6.03
CA ILE A 23 -4.16 7.50 4.90
C ILE A 23 -4.71 7.92 3.53
N VAL A 24 -6.03 8.14 3.42
CA VAL A 24 -6.70 8.47 2.14
C VAL A 24 -6.85 9.97 1.95
N CYS A 25 -7.50 10.64 2.90
CA CYS A 25 -7.82 12.07 2.80
C CYS A 25 -6.90 12.97 3.65
N ASN A 26 -5.92 12.39 4.33
CA ASN A 26 -4.97 13.07 5.22
C ASN A 26 -5.61 13.86 6.39
N LYS A 27 -6.92 13.67 6.63
CA LYS A 27 -7.65 14.30 7.73
C LYS A 27 -7.09 13.86 9.07
N ILE A 28 -6.95 14.81 10.00
CA ILE A 28 -6.57 14.55 11.40
C ILE A 28 -7.70 13.77 12.09
N ILE A 29 -7.32 12.71 12.79
CA ILE A 29 -8.17 11.86 13.62
C ILE A 29 -7.81 12.18 15.07
N GLU A 30 -8.78 12.70 15.81
CA GLU A 30 -8.60 13.05 17.22
C GLU A 30 -8.55 11.80 18.12
N LYS A 31 -7.99 11.95 19.32
CA LYS A 31 -7.67 10.85 20.26
C LYS A 31 -8.88 9.99 20.68
N ASN A 32 -10.11 10.48 20.51
CA ASN A 32 -11.35 9.78 20.88
C ASN A 32 -12.35 9.67 19.72
N GLN A 33 -11.92 9.97 18.49
CA GLN A 33 -12.80 9.88 17.35
C GLN A 33 -12.87 8.43 16.86
N ASP A 34 -14.07 7.94 16.57
CA ASP A 34 -14.25 6.63 15.93
C ASP A 34 -13.49 6.58 14.61
N HIS A 35 -12.62 5.58 14.48
CA HIS A 35 -11.81 5.37 13.29
C HIS A 35 -11.52 3.89 13.09
N ILE A 36 -11.17 3.54 11.85
CA ILE A 36 -10.83 2.15 11.49
C ILE A 36 -9.31 2.04 11.52
N GLN A 37 -8.80 1.04 12.23
CA GLN A 37 -7.38 0.75 12.31
C GLN A 37 -7.10 -0.62 11.72
N LYS A 38 -6.13 -0.72 10.81
CA LYS A 38 -5.76 -1.98 10.17
C LYS A 38 -4.26 -2.12 10.08
N LYS A 39 -3.75 -3.26 10.54
CA LYS A 39 -2.35 -3.63 10.34
C LYS A 39 -2.17 -4.14 8.92
N THR A 40 -1.14 -3.65 8.23
CA THR A 40 -0.76 -4.16 6.92
C THR A 40 0.77 -4.26 6.85
N VAL A 41 1.24 -5.07 5.91
CA VAL A 41 2.67 -5.28 5.66
C VAL A 41 2.97 -4.82 4.24
N GLU A 42 3.96 -3.95 4.09
CA GLU A 42 4.45 -3.49 2.78
C GLU A 42 5.96 -3.59 2.82
N LYS A 43 6.52 -4.30 1.83
CA LYS A 43 7.97 -4.55 1.73
C LYS A 43 8.60 -5.14 3.00
N GLY A 44 7.85 -5.96 3.74
CA GLY A 44 8.31 -6.64 4.95
C GLY A 44 8.29 -5.80 6.23
N VAL A 45 7.82 -4.54 6.15
CA VAL A 45 7.65 -3.67 7.33
C VAL A 45 6.17 -3.65 7.72
N GLU A 46 5.88 -3.90 9.00
CA GLU A 46 4.53 -3.76 9.54
C GLU A 46 4.20 -2.29 9.81
N PHE A 47 3.07 -1.83 9.30
CA PHE A 47 2.54 -0.51 9.61
C PHE A 47 1.04 -0.56 9.86
N THR A 48 0.56 0.48 10.53
CA THR A 48 -0.83 0.58 10.92
C THR A 48 -1.52 1.68 10.13
N GLU A 49 -2.37 1.26 9.18
CA GLU A 49 -3.23 2.15 8.39
C GLU A 49 -4.40 2.60 9.26
N ARG A 50 -4.69 3.91 9.27
CA ARG A 50 -5.85 4.50 9.96
C ARG A 50 -6.76 5.21 8.96
N TYR A 51 -8.07 5.05 9.14
CA TYR A 51 -9.09 5.61 8.26
C TYR A 51 -10.13 6.37 9.07
N CYS A 52 -10.47 7.58 8.64
CA CYS A 52 -11.46 8.42 9.34
C CYS A 52 -12.92 7.98 9.10
N SER A 53 -13.19 7.17 8.07
CA SER A 53 -14.53 6.68 7.75
C SER A 53 -14.49 5.35 6.99
N GLN A 54 -15.63 4.66 6.94
CA GLN A 54 -15.79 3.47 6.11
C GLN A 54 -15.64 3.77 4.62
N GLU A 55 -15.99 4.97 4.17
CA GLU A 55 -15.84 5.39 2.77
C GLU A 55 -14.36 5.39 2.35
N CYS A 56 -13.50 6.04 3.14
CA CYS A 56 -12.06 6.04 2.91
C CYS A 56 -11.47 4.63 2.93
N TYR A 57 -11.93 3.79 3.86
CA TYR A 57 -11.50 2.39 3.89
C TYR A 57 -11.94 1.62 2.62
N GLY A 58 -13.16 1.87 2.15
CA GLY A 58 -13.76 1.23 0.98
C GLY A 58 -13.02 1.53 -0.32
N GLU A 59 -12.50 2.75 -0.50
CA GLU A 59 -11.72 3.12 -1.69
C GLU A 59 -10.44 2.28 -1.80
N ILE A 60 -9.63 2.24 -0.73
CA ILE A 60 -8.41 1.44 -0.69
C ILE A 60 -8.71 -0.07 -0.80
N TYR A 61 -9.79 -0.53 -0.17
CA TYR A 61 -10.18 -1.94 -0.27
C TYR A 61 -10.52 -2.34 -1.72
N LYS A 62 -11.24 -1.48 -2.46
CA LYS A 62 -11.56 -1.70 -3.88
C LYS A 62 -10.30 -1.73 -4.74
N GLU A 63 -9.33 -0.86 -4.49
CA GLU A 63 -8.04 -0.85 -5.20
C GLU A 63 -7.22 -2.12 -4.93
N LYS A 64 -7.08 -2.52 -3.65
CA LYS A 64 -6.39 -3.76 -3.26
C LYS A 64 -7.06 -5.01 -3.86
N LYS A 65 -8.38 -5.01 -4.06
CA LYS A 65 -9.10 -6.11 -4.73
C LYS A 65 -8.82 -6.15 -6.24
N LYS A 66 -8.73 -4.99 -6.90
CA LYS A 66 -8.38 -4.90 -8.34
C LYS A 66 -6.97 -5.38 -8.63
N SER A 67 -6.00 -5.09 -7.75
CA SER A 67 -4.61 -5.55 -7.94
C SER A 67 -4.49 -7.08 -7.84
N LYS A 68 -5.13 -7.72 -6.85
CA LYS A 68 -5.14 -9.18 -6.71
C LYS A 68 -5.73 -9.89 -7.93
N LYS A 69 -6.83 -9.37 -8.49
CA LYS A 69 -7.45 -9.96 -9.69
C LYS A 69 -6.50 -9.94 -10.90
N ARG A 70 -5.72 -8.88 -11.09
CA ARG A 70 -4.72 -8.79 -12.17
C ARG A 70 -3.58 -9.81 -12.00
N VAL A 71 -3.15 -10.06 -10.77
CA VAL A 71 -2.10 -11.06 -10.51
C VAL A 71 -2.61 -12.46 -10.86
N ILE A 72 -3.81 -12.85 -10.41
CA ILE A 72 -4.39 -14.18 -10.69
C ILE A 72 -4.53 -14.41 -12.21
N ILE A 73 -4.99 -13.41 -12.95
CA ILE A 73 -5.14 -13.52 -14.42
C ILE A 73 -3.77 -13.72 -15.10
N LYS A 74 -2.72 -13.01 -14.67
CA LYS A 74 -1.37 -13.21 -15.22
C LYS A 74 -0.86 -14.65 -15.00
N TRP A 75 -1.03 -15.18 -13.79
CA TRP A 75 -0.63 -16.56 -13.49
C TRP A 75 -1.42 -17.60 -14.28
N GLY A 76 -2.73 -17.37 -14.48
CA GLY A 76 -3.57 -18.25 -15.30
C GLY A 76 -3.14 -18.33 -16.77
N ILE A 77 -2.74 -17.21 -17.37
CA ILE A 77 -2.27 -17.17 -18.77
C ILE A 77 -0.95 -17.93 -18.93
N ILE A 78 0.01 -17.72 -18.02
CA ILE A 78 1.31 -18.38 -18.05
C ILE A 78 1.16 -19.90 -17.88
N GLY A 79 0.32 -20.35 -16.93
CA GLY A 79 0.03 -21.76 -16.74
C GLY A 79 -0.69 -22.41 -17.93
N GLY A 80 -1.63 -21.68 -18.55
CA GLY A 80 -2.36 -22.16 -19.73
C GLY A 80 -1.46 -22.41 -20.94
N ILE A 81 -0.52 -21.50 -21.23
CA ILE A 81 0.42 -21.65 -22.36
C ILE A 81 1.35 -22.85 -22.15
N ALA A 82 1.85 -23.05 -20.92
CA ALA A 82 2.69 -24.19 -20.60
C ALA A 82 1.96 -25.53 -20.82
N ALA A 83 0.70 -25.65 -20.39
CA ALA A 83 -0.09 -26.87 -20.60
C ALA A 83 -0.30 -27.19 -22.09
N VAL A 84 -0.59 -26.18 -22.92
CA VAL A 84 -0.78 -26.37 -24.36
C VAL A 84 0.51 -26.84 -25.04
N SER A 85 1.67 -26.29 -24.66
CA SER A 85 2.96 -26.74 -25.22
C SER A 85 3.28 -28.21 -24.92
N ILE A 86 2.94 -28.69 -23.72
CA ILE A 86 3.15 -30.10 -23.33
C ILE A 86 2.23 -31.02 -24.13
N ILE A 87 0.96 -30.64 -24.33
CA ILE A 87 0.00 -31.43 -25.10
C ILE A 87 0.47 -31.58 -26.56
N VAL A 88 0.96 -30.51 -27.18
CA VAL A 88 1.49 -30.55 -28.56
C VAL A 88 2.71 -31.47 -28.66
N LEU A 89 3.63 -31.40 -27.69
CA LEU A 89 4.81 -32.27 -27.61
C LEU A 89 4.43 -33.74 -27.46
N LEU A 90 3.45 -34.06 -26.61
CA LEU A 90 2.96 -35.42 -26.42
C LEU A 90 2.28 -35.98 -27.68
N ILE A 91 1.51 -35.16 -28.39
CA ILE A 91 0.90 -35.56 -29.67
C ILE A 91 1.97 -35.85 -30.71
N LEU A 92 3.00 -35.01 -30.83
CA LEU A 92 4.12 -35.22 -31.75
C LEU A 92 4.91 -36.51 -31.44
N LEU A 93 5.15 -36.80 -30.16
CA LEU A 93 5.80 -38.03 -29.70
C LEU A 93 4.95 -39.29 -29.92
N ALA A 94 3.62 -39.17 -29.93
CA ALA A 94 2.73 -40.29 -30.18
C ALA A 94 2.54 -40.60 -31.68
N LEU A 95 2.88 -39.64 -32.54
CA LEU A 95 2.81 -39.77 -34.01
C LEU A 95 4.14 -40.22 -34.64
N SER A 96 5.25 -40.16 -33.89
CA SER A 96 6.56 -40.70 -34.27
C SER A 96 6.70 -42.16 -33.88
#